data_AF-A0A061GND5-F1
#
_entry.id   AF-A0A061GND5-F1
#
_cell.length_a   1.000
_cell.length_b   1.000
_cell.length_c   1.000
_cell.angle_alpha   90.00
_cell.angle_beta   90.00
_cell.angle_gamma   90.00
#
_symmetry.space_group_name_H-M   'P 1'
#
loop_
_entity.id
_entity.type
_entity.pdbx_description
1 polymer ?
#
loop_
_entity_poly.entity_id
_entity_poly.type
_entity_poly.pdbx_seq_one_letter_code
_entity_poly.pdbx_strand_id
1 'polypeptide(L)'
;MIINIWKADFSFKEMPFATFRFLSFSICVLIQSLLALLILILLLNILPSSEHLYSLSRSYPYEYKMKTQKGVSYYVESTKFEQKYPANNPDRVRFEDRVNFFPSSEPVYSVSRSYPYEYKFTTQKGVNYYVRSTKFEQDYPLNSPERIKIEERVERDYYSVLAQNCRFELQRQQWGFIRETPHCDLLQKFQSAA
;
A
#
# COMPACT_ATOMS: atom_id res chain seq x y z
N MET A 1 -9.95 -5.40 -70.73
CA MET A 1 -9.88 -4.62 -69.48
C MET A 1 -8.73 -5.21 -68.66
N ILE A 2 -7.53 -4.65 -68.79
CA ILE A 2 -6.32 -5.11 -68.08
C ILE A 2 -5.71 -3.84 -67.47
N ILE A 3 -5.64 -3.80 -66.14
CA ILE A 3 -5.13 -2.65 -65.37
C ILE A 3 -3.61 -2.78 -65.23
N ASN A 4 -2.93 -1.67 -65.50
CA ASN A 4 -1.49 -1.52 -65.54
C ASN A 4 -0.80 -1.75 -64.20
N ILE A 5 0.33 -2.44 -64.28
CA ILE A 5 1.33 -2.65 -63.23
C ILE A 5 2.06 -1.32 -62.97
N TRP A 6 1.90 -0.74 -61.77
CA TRP A 6 2.80 0.30 -61.29
C TRP A 6 4.09 -0.35 -60.81
N LYS A 7 5.14 -0.18 -61.62
CA LYS A 7 6.53 -0.44 -61.27
C LYS A 7 7.03 0.75 -60.45
N ALA A 8 7.12 0.58 -59.13
CA ALA A 8 7.76 1.58 -58.27
C ALA A 8 9.27 1.31 -58.27
N ASP A 9 9.99 1.99 -59.16
CA ASP A 9 11.45 2.03 -59.14
C ASP A 9 11.90 2.93 -57.97
N PHE A 10 12.19 2.32 -56.82
CA PHE A 10 12.76 3.00 -55.66
C PHE A 10 14.28 3.13 -55.86
N SER A 11 14.70 4.22 -56.50
CA SER A 11 16.12 4.52 -56.75
C SER A 11 16.78 5.12 -55.49
N PHE A 12 17.65 4.34 -54.84
CA PHE A 12 18.42 4.72 -53.64
C PHE A 12 19.66 5.54 -54.02
N LYS A 13 19.50 6.69 -54.68
CA LYS A 13 20.63 7.56 -55.01
C LYS A 13 20.25 9.02 -54.77
N GLU A 14 21.05 9.65 -53.92
CA GLU A 14 21.08 11.09 -53.60
C GLU A 14 20.18 11.57 -52.45
N MET A 15 20.56 11.19 -51.22
CA MET A 15 20.26 12.01 -50.03
C MET A 15 21.56 12.67 -49.52
N PRO A 16 21.54 13.97 -49.17
CA PRO A 16 22.72 14.71 -48.75
C PRO A 16 23.30 14.16 -47.43
N PHE A 17 24.62 13.99 -47.37
CA PHE A 17 25.37 13.35 -46.28
C PHE A 17 25.08 13.90 -44.85
N ALA A 18 24.57 15.13 -44.73
CA ALA A 18 24.25 15.76 -43.45
C ALA A 18 23.01 15.14 -42.77
N THR A 19 21.95 14.80 -43.53
CA THR A 19 20.69 14.27 -42.95
C THR A 19 20.85 12.84 -42.43
N PHE A 20 21.74 12.06 -43.03
CA PHE A 20 22.05 10.69 -42.60
C PHE A 20 22.71 10.63 -41.21
N ARG A 21 23.55 11.62 -40.89
CA ARG A 21 24.22 11.72 -39.57
C ARG A 21 23.26 12.13 -38.46
N PHE A 22 22.33 13.04 -38.73
CA PHE A 22 21.31 13.45 -37.75
C PHE A 22 20.30 12.33 -37.46
N LEU A 23 19.86 11.60 -38.49
CA LEU A 23 18.95 10.47 -38.30
C LEU A 23 19.63 9.33 -37.52
N SER A 24 20.88 9.02 -37.85
CA SER A 24 21.69 8.03 -37.12
C SER A 24 21.91 8.43 -35.65
N PHE A 25 22.18 9.70 -35.36
CA PHE A 25 22.38 10.17 -33.98
C PHE A 25 21.09 10.06 -33.17
N SER A 26 19.94 10.46 -33.74
CA SER A 26 18.63 10.32 -33.09
C SER A 26 18.25 8.85 -32.86
N ILE A 27 18.51 7.97 -33.83
CA ILE A 27 18.22 6.53 -33.69
C ILE A 27 19.10 5.91 -32.61
N CYS A 28 20.39 6.25 -32.55
CA CYS A 28 21.29 5.77 -31.51
C CYS A 28 20.87 6.23 -30.10
N VAL A 29 20.46 7.48 -29.94
CA VAL A 29 19.97 8.01 -28.64
C VAL A 29 18.66 7.33 -28.23
N LEU A 30 17.74 7.10 -29.17
CA LEU A 30 16.49 6.37 -28.90
C LEU A 30 16.77 4.92 -28.48
N ILE A 31 17.64 4.21 -29.20
CA ILE A 31 18.03 2.83 -28.87
C ILE A 31 18.71 2.77 -27.50
N GLN A 32 19.62 3.70 -27.19
CA GLN A 32 20.27 3.77 -25.88
C GLN A 32 19.25 4.05 -24.75
N SER A 33 18.27 4.92 -24.98
CA SER A 33 17.22 5.21 -24.00
C SER A 33 16.30 4.00 -23.76
N LEU A 34 15.96 3.25 -24.83
CA LEU A 34 15.14 2.05 -24.75
C LEU A 34 15.87 0.91 -24.03
N LEU A 35 17.18 0.75 -24.28
CA LEU A 35 18.02 -0.20 -23.55
C LEU A 35 18.13 0.16 -22.07
N ALA A 36 18.32 1.44 -21.73
CA ALA A 36 18.35 1.89 -20.34
C ALA A 36 17.00 1.67 -19.62
N LEU A 37 15.87 1.93 -20.30
CA LEU A 37 14.54 1.68 -19.77
C LEU A 37 14.27 0.17 -19.58
N LEU A 38 14.70 -0.67 -20.53
CA LEU A 38 14.60 -2.12 -20.42
C LEU A 38 15.42 -2.65 -19.24
N ILE A 39 16.65 -2.15 -19.06
CA ILE A 39 17.50 -2.50 -17.92
C ILE A 39 16.86 -2.06 -16.61
N LEU A 40 16.27 -0.86 -16.55
CA LEU A 40 15.56 -0.38 -15.36
C LEU A 40 14.34 -1.26 -15.02
N ILE A 41 13.55 -1.66 -16.02
CA ILE A 41 12.43 -2.58 -15.84
C ILE A 41 12.91 -3.95 -15.37
N LEU A 42 14.01 -4.47 -15.92
CA LEU A 42 14.62 -5.72 -15.47
C LEU A 42 15.11 -5.61 -14.02
N LEU A 43 15.76 -4.51 -13.65
CA LEU A 43 16.21 -4.26 -12.27
C LEU A 43 15.05 -4.17 -11.28
N LEU A 44 13.93 -3.55 -11.67
CA LEU A 44 12.72 -3.50 -10.85
C LEU A 44 12.08 -4.89 -10.67
N ASN A 45 12.22 -5.79 -11.65
CA ASN A 45 11.74 -7.19 -11.56
C ASN A 45 12.72 -8.12 -10.82
N ILE A 46 14.00 -7.73 -10.66
CA ILE A 46 15.01 -8.46 -9.89
C ILE A 46 14.93 -8.13 -8.40
N LEU A 47 14.25 -7.04 -8.01
CA LEU A 47 13.87 -6.85 -6.62
C LEU A 47 12.99 -8.04 -6.23
N PRO A 48 13.43 -8.91 -5.31
CA PRO A 48 12.60 -10.01 -4.86
C PRO A 48 11.32 -9.37 -4.32
N SER A 49 10.19 -9.69 -4.95
CA SER A 49 8.88 -9.50 -4.33
C SER A 49 9.01 -10.14 -2.97
N SER A 50 9.08 -9.32 -1.92
CA SER A 50 9.19 -9.84 -0.56
C SER A 50 7.85 -10.47 -0.26
N GLU A 51 7.67 -11.73 -0.63
CA GLU A 51 6.57 -12.54 -0.14
C GLU A 51 6.66 -12.46 1.38
N HIS A 52 5.73 -11.72 1.97
CA HIS A 52 5.76 -11.50 3.40
C HIS A 52 5.56 -12.87 4.05
N LEU A 53 6.56 -13.38 4.77
CA LEU A 53 6.49 -14.70 5.42
C LEU A 53 5.44 -14.74 6.55
N TYR A 54 4.92 -13.58 6.93
CA TYR A 54 4.07 -13.36 8.08
C TYR A 54 3.27 -12.05 7.90
N SER A 55 2.33 -11.83 8.82
CA SER A 55 1.64 -10.55 9.01
C SER A 55 1.60 -10.19 10.50
N LEU A 56 1.61 -8.90 10.83
CA LEU A 56 1.40 -8.40 12.20
C LEU A 56 -0.08 -8.41 12.61
N SER A 57 -0.99 -8.55 11.65
CA SER A 57 -2.43 -8.65 11.85
C SER A 57 -2.97 -9.90 11.15
N ARG A 58 -3.97 -10.55 11.75
CA ARG A 58 -4.63 -11.67 11.10
C ARG A 58 -5.35 -11.18 9.84
N SER A 59 -5.00 -11.76 8.70
CA SER A 59 -5.56 -11.41 7.40
C SER A 59 -5.29 -12.56 6.45
N TYR A 60 -6.23 -12.93 5.58
CA TYR A 60 -5.97 -13.99 4.59
C TYR A 60 -4.73 -13.65 3.73
N PRO A 61 -3.77 -14.57 3.55
CA PRO A 61 -3.76 -15.97 3.98
C PRO A 61 -3.14 -16.23 5.38
N TYR A 62 -2.64 -15.20 6.06
CA TYR A 62 -2.02 -15.24 7.40
C TYR A 62 -3.04 -15.40 8.54
N GLU A 63 -3.44 -16.64 8.80
CA GLU A 63 -4.44 -16.96 9.81
C GLU A 63 -3.85 -17.54 11.11
N TYR A 64 -2.66 -18.14 11.06
CA TYR A 64 -2.12 -18.92 12.17
C TYR A 64 -1.26 -18.06 13.09
N LYS A 65 -1.69 -17.89 14.34
CA LYS A 65 -1.01 -17.06 15.33
C LYS A 65 0.23 -17.75 15.90
N MET A 66 1.35 -17.04 15.88
CA MET A 66 2.64 -17.41 16.44
C MET A 66 3.08 -16.34 17.46
N LYS A 67 4.07 -16.68 18.29
CA LYS A 67 4.69 -15.75 19.24
C LYS A 67 6.20 -15.77 19.09
N THR A 68 6.82 -14.60 19.14
CA THR A 68 8.27 -14.48 19.24
C THR A 68 8.74 -14.90 20.63
N GLN A 69 10.06 -15.08 20.80
CA GLN A 69 10.66 -15.31 22.12
C GLN A 69 10.34 -14.22 23.15
N LYS A 70 10.08 -12.98 22.70
CA LYS A 70 9.71 -11.84 23.57
C LYS A 70 8.19 -11.69 23.75
N GLY A 71 7.40 -12.65 23.27
CA GLY A 71 5.95 -12.70 23.46
C GLY A 71 5.13 -11.85 22.47
N VAL A 72 5.76 -11.26 21.46
CA VAL A 72 5.05 -10.50 20.42
C VAL A 72 4.31 -11.45 19.49
N SER A 73 3.04 -11.17 19.22
CA SER A 73 2.21 -12.00 18.33
C SER A 73 2.40 -11.62 16.86
N TYR A 74 2.47 -12.63 15.98
CA TYR A 74 2.44 -12.49 14.53
C TYR A 74 1.64 -13.64 13.89
N TYR A 75 1.25 -13.50 12.63
CA TYR A 75 0.42 -14.47 11.91
C TYR A 75 1.16 -15.03 10.69
N VAL A 76 1.01 -16.32 10.42
CA VAL A 76 1.63 -17.03 9.28
C VAL A 76 0.57 -17.73 8.43
N GLU A 77 0.91 -18.05 7.19
CA GLU A 77 -0.01 -18.67 6.21
C GLU A 77 -0.35 -20.13 6.53
N SER A 78 0.54 -20.87 7.19
CA SER A 78 0.39 -22.31 7.37
C SER A 78 0.93 -22.81 8.70
N THR A 79 0.32 -23.86 9.25
CA THR A 79 0.84 -24.61 10.39
C THR A 79 2.20 -25.26 10.13
N LYS A 80 2.57 -25.47 8.86
CA LYS A 80 3.88 -26.00 8.46
C LYS A 80 5.02 -24.96 8.58
N PHE A 81 4.71 -23.74 9.01
CA PHE A 81 5.71 -22.68 9.15
C PHE A 81 6.88 -23.08 10.04
N GLU A 82 6.62 -23.75 11.18
CA GLU A 82 7.69 -24.17 12.10
C GLU A 82 8.62 -25.22 11.49
N GLN A 83 8.08 -26.13 10.67
CA GLN A 83 8.87 -27.12 9.95
C GLN A 83 9.76 -26.46 8.88
N LYS A 84 9.23 -25.46 8.17
CA LYS A 84 9.94 -24.74 7.10
C LYS A 84 10.94 -23.72 7.66
N TYR A 85 10.63 -23.10 8.79
CA TYR A 85 11.40 -22.06 9.46
C TYR A 85 11.55 -22.36 10.97
N PRO A 86 12.47 -23.28 11.35
CA PRO A 86 12.75 -23.58 12.75
C PRO A 86 13.31 -22.35 13.48
N ALA A 87 13.32 -22.36 14.82
CA ALA A 87 13.70 -21.20 15.63
C ALA A 87 15.12 -20.68 15.39
N ASN A 88 16.03 -21.54 14.93
CA ASN A 88 17.41 -21.19 14.56
C ASN A 88 17.55 -20.75 13.10
N ASN A 89 16.47 -20.72 12.32
CA ASN A 89 16.51 -20.26 10.94
C ASN A 89 16.84 -18.75 10.90
N PRO A 90 17.88 -18.33 10.15
CA PRO A 90 18.33 -16.95 10.15
C PRO A 90 17.29 -15.96 9.62
N ASP A 91 16.42 -16.38 8.69
CA ASP A 91 15.35 -15.52 8.16
C ASP A 91 14.26 -15.29 9.20
N ARG A 92 13.94 -16.33 10.00
CA ARG A 92 13.01 -16.23 11.12
C ARG A 92 13.57 -15.34 12.23
N VAL A 93 14.83 -15.52 12.61
CA VAL A 93 15.49 -14.71 13.66
C VAL A 93 15.48 -13.23 13.27
N ARG A 94 15.95 -12.92 12.05
CA ARG A 94 15.98 -11.53 11.54
C ARG A 94 14.59 -10.89 11.54
N PHE A 95 13.57 -11.68 11.23
CA PHE A 95 12.20 -11.24 11.25
C PHE A 95 11.71 -10.97 12.69
N GLU A 96 11.86 -11.93 13.60
CA GLU A 96 11.38 -11.81 14.97
C GLU A 96 12.02 -10.61 15.66
N ASP A 97 13.29 -10.30 15.38
CA ASP A 97 13.95 -9.09 15.86
C ASP A 97 13.26 -7.80 15.42
N ARG A 98 12.82 -7.71 14.16
CA ARG A 98 12.04 -6.55 13.67
C ARG A 98 10.69 -6.47 14.34
N VAL A 99 10.01 -7.60 14.50
CA VAL A 99 8.69 -7.65 15.13
C VAL A 99 8.73 -7.28 16.60
N ASN A 100 9.80 -7.69 17.29
CA ASN A 100 10.05 -7.31 18.67
C ASN A 100 10.22 -5.81 18.88
N PHE A 101 10.52 -5.05 17.83
CA PHE A 101 10.62 -3.59 17.90
C PHE A 101 9.25 -2.90 17.86
N PHE A 102 8.18 -3.60 17.46
CA PHE A 102 6.83 -3.05 17.47
C PHE A 102 6.13 -3.39 18.79
N PRO A 103 5.61 -2.38 19.54
CA PRO A 103 4.85 -2.65 20.74
C PRO A 103 3.58 -3.44 20.38
N SER A 104 3.57 -4.73 20.72
CA SER A 104 2.50 -5.69 20.42
C SER A 104 1.34 -5.62 21.40
N SER A 105 0.82 -4.42 21.66
CA SER A 105 -0.56 -4.32 22.13
C SER A 105 -1.42 -4.14 20.90
N GLU A 106 -2.02 -5.24 20.45
CA GLU A 106 -3.10 -5.17 19.47
C GLU A 106 -4.13 -4.11 19.93
N PRO A 107 -4.44 -3.10 19.09
CA PRO A 107 -5.24 -1.97 19.57
C PRO A 107 -6.66 -2.40 19.93
N VAL A 108 -7.31 -1.67 20.84
CA VAL A 108 -8.68 -1.99 21.29
C VAL A 108 -9.70 -1.78 20.17
N TYR A 109 -9.41 -0.86 19.25
CA TYR A 109 -10.26 -0.51 18.11
C TYR A 109 -9.47 -0.37 16.80
N SER A 110 -10.19 -0.20 15.70
CA SER A 110 -9.72 0.24 14.38
C SER A 110 -10.69 1.25 13.79
N VAL A 111 -10.20 2.28 13.10
CA VAL A 111 -11.05 3.27 12.40
C VAL A 111 -11.67 2.68 11.12
N SER A 112 -11.03 1.65 10.55
CA SER A 112 -11.51 0.93 9.37
C SER A 112 -11.92 -0.49 9.73
N ARG A 113 -12.97 -0.99 9.09
CA ARG A 113 -13.40 -2.38 9.27
C ARG A 113 -12.35 -3.32 8.67
N SER A 114 -11.87 -4.25 9.47
CA SER A 114 -10.92 -5.28 9.06
C SER A 114 -11.00 -6.42 10.05
N TYR A 115 -10.69 -7.65 9.66
CA TYR A 115 -10.57 -8.73 10.65
C TYR A 115 -9.40 -8.42 11.61
N PRO A 116 -9.52 -8.57 12.94
CA PRO A 116 -10.69 -9.03 13.73
C PRO A 116 -11.65 -7.92 14.21
N TYR A 117 -11.46 -6.66 13.80
CA TYR A 117 -12.31 -5.49 14.13
C TYR A 117 -13.58 -5.42 13.27
N GLU A 118 -14.60 -6.17 13.67
CA GLU A 118 -15.83 -6.31 12.90
C GLU A 118 -17.03 -5.56 13.51
N TYR A 119 -17.04 -5.35 14.83
CA TYR A 119 -18.18 -4.77 15.54
C TYR A 119 -18.13 -3.25 15.51
N LYS A 120 -19.12 -2.64 14.86
CA LYS A 120 -19.16 -1.19 14.61
C LYS A 120 -19.74 -0.42 15.80
N PHE A 121 -19.06 0.65 16.16
CA PHE A 121 -19.48 1.68 17.10
C PHE A 121 -19.35 3.06 16.47
N THR A 122 -19.99 4.07 17.04
CA THR A 122 -19.96 5.45 16.55
C THR A 122 -19.67 6.38 17.72
N THR A 123 -18.71 7.30 17.57
CA THR A 123 -18.42 8.32 18.58
C THR A 123 -19.52 9.39 18.60
N GLN A 124 -19.51 10.25 19.62
CA GLN A 124 -20.44 11.39 19.69
C GLN A 124 -20.33 12.32 18.48
N LYS A 125 -19.15 12.46 17.87
CA LYS A 125 -18.94 13.24 16.63
C LYS A 125 -19.26 12.48 15.34
N GLY A 126 -19.89 11.30 15.43
CA GLY A 126 -20.32 10.53 14.26
C GLY A 126 -19.22 9.71 13.58
N VAL A 127 -18.05 9.53 14.22
CA VAL A 127 -16.95 8.73 13.66
C VAL A 127 -17.20 7.26 13.92
N ASN A 128 -17.24 6.47 12.85
CA ASN A 128 -17.37 5.01 12.97
C ASN A 128 -16.02 4.40 13.36
N TYR A 129 -16.04 3.45 14.29
CA TYR A 129 -14.89 2.63 14.64
C TYR A 129 -15.33 1.19 14.91
N TYR A 130 -14.37 0.28 14.88
CA TYR A 130 -14.60 -1.15 14.92
C TYR A 130 -13.79 -1.80 16.03
N VAL A 131 -14.39 -2.72 16.76
CA VAL A 131 -13.76 -3.46 17.86
C VAL A 131 -13.87 -4.97 17.60
N ARG A 132 -13.11 -5.73 18.39
CA ARG A 132 -12.92 -7.18 18.16
C ARG A 132 -13.98 -8.06 18.79
N SER A 133 -14.65 -7.56 19.83
CA SER A 133 -15.53 -8.35 20.67
C SER A 133 -16.80 -7.59 20.97
N THR A 134 -17.90 -8.33 21.02
CA THR A 134 -19.18 -7.85 21.56
C THR A 134 -19.09 -7.49 23.04
N LYS A 135 -18.09 -7.98 23.78
CA LYS A 135 -17.84 -7.62 25.18
C LYS A 135 -17.36 -6.18 25.38
N PHE A 136 -17.04 -5.46 24.30
CA PHE A 136 -16.55 -4.10 24.38
C PHE A 136 -17.47 -3.15 25.15
N GLU A 137 -18.80 -3.28 25.03
CA GLU A 137 -19.73 -2.46 25.82
C GLU A 137 -19.71 -2.78 27.32
N GLN A 138 -19.44 -4.05 27.67
CA GLN A 138 -19.30 -4.46 29.06
C GLN A 138 -17.98 -3.96 29.66
N ASP A 139 -16.88 -4.06 28.90
CA ASP A 139 -15.55 -3.65 29.32
C ASP A 139 -15.39 -2.12 29.34
N TYR A 140 -16.08 -1.43 28.41
CA TYR A 140 -16.05 0.02 28.23
C TYR A 140 -17.48 0.58 28.11
N PRO A 141 -18.22 0.66 29.23
CA PRO A 141 -19.59 1.17 29.25
C PRO A 141 -19.70 2.58 28.68
N LEU A 142 -20.88 2.91 28.14
CA LEU A 142 -21.16 4.25 27.65
C LEU A 142 -20.88 5.30 28.74
N ASN A 143 -20.24 6.41 28.36
CA ASN A 143 -19.84 7.50 29.25
C ASN A 143 -18.83 7.13 30.36
N SER A 144 -18.23 5.93 30.34
CA SER A 144 -17.11 5.65 31.23
C SER A 144 -15.90 6.51 30.86
N PRO A 145 -15.04 6.90 31.82
CA PRO A 145 -13.84 7.67 31.53
C PRO A 145 -12.93 6.96 30.51
N GLU A 146 -12.87 5.64 30.55
CA GLU A 146 -12.10 4.80 29.63
C GLU A 146 -12.71 4.85 28.22
N ARG A 147 -14.04 4.75 28.12
CA ARG A 147 -14.77 4.84 26.85
C ARG A 147 -14.58 6.21 26.19
N ILE A 148 -14.67 7.29 26.96
CA ILE A 148 -14.44 8.66 26.48
C ILE A 148 -13.00 8.79 25.94
N LYS A 149 -11.99 8.33 26.68
CA LYS A 149 -10.59 8.35 26.22
C LYS A 149 -10.36 7.56 24.94
N ILE A 150 -11.08 6.44 24.75
CA ILE A 150 -11.02 5.65 23.52
C ILE A 150 -11.63 6.44 22.36
N GLU A 151 -12.82 7.01 22.55
CA GLU A 151 -13.51 7.76 21.49
C GLU A 151 -12.76 9.04 21.10
N GLU A 152 -12.17 9.76 22.06
CA GLU A 152 -11.26 10.88 21.78
C GLU A 152 -10.03 10.46 20.97
N ARG A 153 -9.52 9.25 21.19
CA ARG A 153 -8.41 8.71 20.40
C ARG A 153 -8.86 8.29 19.01
N VAL A 154 -10.03 7.64 18.89
CA VAL A 154 -10.67 7.31 17.61
C VAL A 154 -10.81 8.56 16.75
N GLU A 155 -11.32 9.66 17.32
CA GLU A 155 -11.52 10.93 16.61
C GLU A 155 -10.20 11.54 16.13
N ARG A 156 -9.14 11.49 16.97
CA ARG A 156 -7.80 11.94 16.57
C ARG A 156 -7.18 11.08 15.47
N ASP A 157 -7.35 9.77 15.56
CA ASP A 157 -6.83 8.84 14.55
C ASP A 157 -7.58 9.02 13.22
N TYR A 158 -8.90 9.19 13.27
CA TYR A 158 -9.72 9.49 12.10
C TYR A 158 -9.30 10.80 11.43
N TYR A 159 -9.08 11.86 12.23
CA TYR A 159 -8.53 13.11 11.74
C TYR A 159 -7.18 12.92 11.05
N SER A 160 -6.27 12.17 11.66
CA SER A 160 -4.94 11.89 11.10
C SER A 160 -5.03 11.19 9.74
N VAL A 161 -5.90 10.18 9.62
CA VAL A 161 -6.15 9.47 8.35
C VAL A 161 -6.71 10.41 7.28
N LEU A 162 -7.72 11.21 7.62
CA LEU A 162 -8.29 12.19 6.68
C LEU A 162 -7.26 13.24 6.24
N ALA A 163 -6.49 13.78 7.17
CA ALA A 163 -5.45 14.75 6.88
C ALA A 163 -4.34 14.18 5.99
N GLN A 164 -3.91 12.95 6.25
CA GLN A 164 -2.92 12.27 5.42
C GLN A 164 -3.46 12.01 4.01
N ASN A 165 -4.68 11.49 3.89
CA ASN A 165 -5.29 11.21 2.59
C ASN A 165 -5.55 12.49 1.80
N CYS A 166 -6.04 13.55 2.45
CA CYS A 166 -6.22 14.86 1.82
C CYS A 166 -4.90 15.40 1.25
N ARG A 167 -3.79 15.30 1.99
CA ARG A 167 -2.46 15.68 1.48
C ARG A 167 -2.08 14.91 0.22
N PHE A 168 -2.36 13.61 0.18
CA PHE A 168 -2.12 12.79 -1.02
C PHE A 168 -3.03 13.18 -2.19
N GLU A 169 -4.27 13.53 -1.94
CA GLU A 169 -5.20 14.02 -2.99
C GLU A 169 -4.70 15.33 -3.59
N LEU A 170 -4.34 16.31 -2.75
CA LEU A 170 -3.77 17.59 -3.20
C LEU A 170 -2.47 17.38 -3.98
N GLN A 171 -1.62 16.44 -3.54
CA GLN A 171 -0.42 16.06 -4.28
C GLN A 171 -0.74 15.43 -5.63
N ARG A 172 -1.87 14.73 -5.80
CA ARG A 172 -2.26 14.14 -7.09
C ARG A 172 -2.89 15.17 -8.02
N GLN A 173 -3.59 16.16 -7.49
CA GLN A 173 -4.20 17.25 -8.26
C GLN A 173 -3.17 18.02 -9.11
N GLN A 174 -1.92 18.17 -8.64
CA GLN A 174 -0.87 18.87 -9.39
C GLN A 174 -0.56 18.23 -10.75
N TRP A 175 -0.90 16.94 -10.93
CA TRP A 175 -0.70 16.22 -12.19
C TRP A 175 -1.90 16.32 -13.14
N GLY A 176 -2.99 16.99 -12.74
CA GLY A 176 -4.14 17.31 -13.59
C GLY A 176 -5.12 16.18 -13.89
N PHE A 177 -4.85 14.95 -13.44
CA PHE A 177 -5.65 13.76 -13.76
C PHE A 177 -6.85 13.53 -12.83
N ILE A 178 -6.84 14.08 -11.61
CA ILE A 178 -7.88 13.88 -10.59
C ILE A 178 -8.22 15.24 -10.00
N ARG A 179 -9.49 15.65 -10.06
CA ARG A 179 -9.98 16.92 -9.50
C ARG A 179 -10.65 16.76 -8.14
N GLU A 180 -11.22 15.59 -7.88
CA GLU A 180 -11.95 15.33 -6.65
C GLU A 180 -11.00 15.15 -5.46
N THR A 181 -11.36 15.73 -4.32
CA THR A 181 -10.63 15.61 -3.04
C THR A 181 -11.58 15.16 -1.93
N PRO A 182 -12.16 13.95 -2.05
CA PRO A 182 -13.20 13.50 -1.13
C PRO A 182 -12.71 13.43 0.32
N HIS A 183 -11.44 13.11 0.58
CA HIS A 183 -10.92 13.11 1.95
C HIS A 183 -10.69 14.53 2.47
N CYS A 184 -10.31 15.49 1.63
CA CYS A 184 -10.30 16.90 2.04
C CYS A 184 -11.70 17.43 2.38
N ASP A 185 -12.71 17.08 1.57
CA ASP A 185 -14.10 17.48 1.83
C ASP A 185 -14.62 16.90 3.14
N LEU A 186 -14.30 15.62 3.41
CA LEU A 186 -14.62 14.96 4.68
C LEU A 186 -13.87 15.59 5.85
N LEU A 187 -12.59 15.93 5.69
CA LEU A 187 -11.78 16.59 6.71
C LEU A 187 -12.39 17.94 7.11
N GLN A 188 -12.78 18.74 6.11
CA GLN A 188 -13.41 20.03 6.33
C GLN A 188 -14.74 19.87 7.08
N LYS A 189 -15.59 18.92 6.67
CA LYS A 189 -16.86 18.62 7.35
C LYS A 189 -16.62 18.19 8.80
N PHE A 190 -15.65 17.30 9.02
CA PHE A 190 -15.30 16.82 10.36
C PHE A 190 -14.82 17.95 11.28
N GLN A 191 -13.98 18.84 10.77
CA GLN A 191 -13.52 20.02 11.52
C GLN A 191 -14.65 21.01 11.80
N SER A 192 -15.61 21.17 10.87
CA SER A 192 -16.74 22.09 11.03
C SER A 192 -17.83 21.60 12.00
N ALA A 193 -17.87 20.29 12.26
CA ALA A 193 -18.81 19.67 13.19
C ALA A 193 -18.27 19.55 14.63
N ALA A 194 -17.04 20.03 14.87
CA ALA A 194 -16.31 19.92 16.12
C ALA A 194 -16.62 21.03 17.13
#